data_AF-A0AAV2QHC4-F1
#
_entry.id   AF-A0AAV2QHC4-F1
#
_cell.length_a   1.000
_cell.length_b   1.000
_cell.length_c   1.000
_cell.angle_alpha   90.00
_cell.angle_beta   90.00
_cell.angle_gamma   90.00
#
_symmetry.space_group_name_H-M   'P 1'
#
loop_
_entity.id
_entity.type
_entity.pdbx_description
1 polymer ?
#
loop_
_entity_poly.entity_id
_entity_poly.type
_entity_poly.pdbx_seq_one_letter_code
_entity_poly.pdbx_strand_id
1 'polypeptide(L)'
;MGDPGNTHVFSFVVTRSVTRDLHRDVTSKELTYGYQRWAITFSRSEKVLGVYLVWRNPCEGMRVYIDFTFTLLNREHFSINEAFTGKQVKFTFDSPAQGNRRLI
;
A
#
# COMPACT_ATOMS: atom_id res chain seq x y z
N MET A 1 -5.47 -14.54 22.01
CA MET A 1 -6.49 -14.91 21.01
C MET A 1 -6.13 -14.17 19.72
N GLY A 2 -5.73 -14.91 18.69
CA GLY A 2 -5.31 -14.33 17.40
C GLY A 2 -6.51 -13.98 16.53
N ASP A 3 -6.35 -12.95 15.71
CA ASP A 3 -7.32 -12.57 14.69
C ASP A 3 -7.58 -13.74 13.71
N PRO A 4 -8.83 -14.18 13.52
CA PRO A 4 -9.19 -15.23 12.56
C PRO A 4 -8.71 -14.94 11.12
N GLY A 5 -8.51 -13.66 10.77
CA GLY A 5 -8.03 -13.22 9.46
C GLY A 5 -6.52 -13.26 9.26
N ASN A 6 -5.73 -13.59 10.28
CA ASN A 6 -4.26 -13.47 10.28
C ASN A 6 -3.77 -12.09 9.81
N THR A 7 -4.43 -11.00 10.22
CA THR A 7 -4.04 -9.65 9.79
C THR A 7 -2.65 -9.28 10.31
N HIS A 8 -1.77 -8.79 9.42
CA HIS A 8 -0.45 -8.27 9.79
C HIS A 8 -0.42 -6.75 9.56
N VAL A 9 0.05 -6.01 10.57
CA VAL A 9 0.12 -4.54 10.51
C VAL A 9 1.58 -4.12 10.34
N PHE A 10 1.82 -3.30 9.30
CA PHE A 10 3.14 -2.74 9.00
C PHE A 10 3.07 -1.21 9.06
N SER A 11 3.96 -0.59 9.83
CA SER A 11 4.04 0.87 9.98
C SER A 11 5.28 1.42 9.29
N PHE A 12 5.09 2.48 8.51
CA PHE A 12 6.17 3.16 7.79
C PHE A 12 6.17 4.65 8.12
N VAL A 13 7.35 5.20 8.42
CA VAL A 13 7.52 6.64 8.58
C VAL A 13 7.75 7.25 7.21
N VAL A 14 6.76 8.01 6.73
CA VAL A 14 6.87 8.79 5.50
C VAL A 14 7.43 10.17 5.85
N THR A 15 8.56 10.54 5.25
CA THR A 15 9.17 11.86 5.45
C THR A 15 8.55 12.89 4.50
N ARG A 16 8.67 14.18 4.85
CA ARG A 16 8.18 15.28 4.00
C ARG A 16 8.79 15.28 2.60
N SER A 17 10.00 14.75 2.41
CA SER A 17 10.59 14.62 1.07
C SER A 17 9.78 13.65 0.19
N VAL A 18 9.27 12.57 0.75
CA VAL A 18 8.42 11.59 0.03
C VAL A 18 7.08 12.20 -0.36
N THR A 19 6.53 13.11 0.45
CA THR A 19 5.25 13.76 0.17
C THR A 19 5.37 15.11 -0.55
N ARG A 20 6.56 15.70 -0.66
CA ARG A 20 6.78 17.05 -1.24
C ARG A 20 7.69 17.10 -2.46
N ASP A 21 8.56 16.11 -2.67
CA ASP A 21 9.32 16.02 -3.93
C ASP A 21 8.41 15.51 -5.06
N LEU A 22 8.53 16.10 -6.23
CA LEU A 22 7.74 15.79 -7.43
C LEU A 22 8.45 14.78 -8.33
N HIS A 23 9.75 14.54 -8.12
CA HIS A 23 10.59 13.85 -9.10
C HIS A 23 10.79 12.35 -8.85
N ARG A 24 10.17 11.77 -7.81
CA ARG A 24 10.43 10.36 -7.50
C ARG A 24 9.25 9.65 -6.85
N ASP A 25 8.84 8.55 -7.48
CA ASP A 25 8.06 7.52 -6.81
C ASP A 25 8.90 6.91 -5.68
N VAL A 26 8.27 6.64 -4.55
CA VAL A 26 8.94 6.11 -3.37
C VAL A 26 8.34 4.76 -3.02
N THR A 27 9.18 3.73 -2.99
CA THR A 27 8.81 2.38 -2.60
C THR A 27 9.36 2.06 -1.21
N SER A 28 8.55 1.44 -0.37
CA SER A 28 8.92 0.99 0.97
C SER A 28 9.92 -0.18 0.93
N LYS A 29 10.48 -0.52 2.10
CA LYS A 29 11.08 -1.83 2.30
C LYS A 29 10.03 -2.92 2.04
N GLU A 30 10.47 -4.06 1.50
CA GLU A 30 9.59 -5.19 1.27
C GLU A 30 9.09 -5.79 2.59
N LEU A 31 7.84 -6.24 2.56
CA LEU A 31 7.14 -6.90 3.65
C LEU A 31 6.63 -8.27 3.18
N THR A 32 6.62 -9.25 4.08
CA THR A 32 6.21 -10.62 3.74
C THR A 32 4.86 -10.91 4.38
N TYR A 33 3.91 -11.36 3.58
CA TYR A 33 2.58 -11.78 4.05
C TYR A 33 2.00 -12.87 3.14
N GLY A 34 1.45 -13.92 3.74
CA GLY A 34 0.85 -15.04 2.98
C GLY A 34 1.83 -15.74 2.03
N TYR A 35 3.10 -15.87 2.43
CA TYR A 35 4.22 -16.37 1.60
C TYR A 35 4.53 -15.53 0.36
N GLN A 36 3.93 -14.35 0.23
CA GLN A 36 4.20 -13.38 -0.83
C GLN A 36 5.02 -12.20 -0.31
N ARG A 37 5.80 -11.59 -1.20
CA ARG A 37 6.57 -10.37 -0.95
C ARG A 37 5.79 -9.18 -1.50
N TRP A 38 5.61 -8.17 -0.67
CA TRP A 38 4.85 -6.97 -0.98
C TRP A 38 5.72 -5.74 -0.73
N ALA A 39 5.36 -4.63 -1.36
CA ALA A 39 5.89 -3.31 -1.05
C ALA A 39 4.79 -2.26 -1.21
N ILE A 40 4.93 -1.14 -0.51
CA ILE A 40 4.05 0.01 -0.67
C ILE A 40 4.78 1.00 -1.57
N THR A 41 4.14 1.46 -2.64
CA THR A 41 4.69 2.51 -3.50
C THR A 41 3.78 3.73 -3.48
N PHE A 42 4.39 4.89 -3.26
CA PHE A 42 3.78 6.19 -3.42
C PHE A 42 4.10 6.70 -4.81
N SER A 43 3.07 7.07 -5.56
CA SER A 43 3.25 7.74 -6.85
C SER A 43 2.60 9.10 -6.82
N ARG A 44 3.35 10.12 -7.24
CA ARG A 44 2.90 11.50 -7.14
C ARG A 44 2.70 12.11 -8.51
N SER A 45 1.52 12.68 -8.69
CA SER A 45 1.21 13.60 -9.80
C SER A 45 1.02 15.01 -9.25
N GLU A 46 1.02 16.03 -10.11
CA GLU A 46 1.07 17.45 -9.73
C GLU A 46 0.19 17.86 -8.53
N LYS A 47 -1.00 17.27 -8.41
CA LYS A 47 -1.97 17.60 -7.36
C LYS A 47 -2.36 16.43 -6.47
N VAL A 48 -1.80 15.24 -6.69
CA VAL A 48 -2.33 14.02 -6.08
C VAL A 48 -1.22 13.05 -5.66
N LEU A 49 -1.32 12.52 -4.45
CA LEU A 49 -0.53 11.40 -3.96
C LEU A 49 -1.33 10.10 -4.08
N GLY A 50 -0.88 9.19 -4.94
CA GLY A 50 -1.38 7.83 -5.02
C GLY A 50 -0.58 6.87 -4.12
N VAL A 51 -1.25 5.85 -3.60
CA VAL A 51 -0.63 4.77 -2.81
C VAL A 51 -1.03 3.42 -3.37
N TYR A 52 -0.05 2.53 -3.54
CA TYR A 52 -0.22 1.23 -4.16
C TYR A 52 0.43 0.14 -3.34
N LEU A 53 -0.26 -0.97 -3.17
CA LEU A 53 0.31 -2.23 -2.75
C LEU A 53 0.86 -2.92 -4.01
N VAL A 54 2.12 -3.34 -3.96
CA VAL A 54 2.81 -3.95 -5.09
C VAL A 54 3.26 -5.35 -4.69
N TRP A 55 2.81 -6.34 -5.45
CA TRP A 55 3.26 -7.72 -5.36
C TRP A 55 4.62 -7.88 -6.06
N ARG A 56 5.65 -8.27 -5.31
CA ARG A 56 7.06 -8.23 -5.75
C ARG A 56 7.55 -9.54 -6.35
N ASN A 57 6.84 -10.63 -6.15
CA ASN A 57 7.17 -11.96 -6.65
C ASN A 57 5.97 -12.60 -7.38
N PRO A 58 5.36 -11.93 -8.38
CA PRO A 58 4.30 -12.54 -9.15
C PRO A 58 4.80 -13.76 -9.93
N CYS A 59 3.93 -14.75 -10.07
CA CYS A 59 4.19 -15.95 -10.87
C CYS A 59 3.11 -16.06 -11.95
N GLU A 60 3.49 -16.43 -13.18
CA GLU A 60 2.54 -16.65 -14.27
C GLU A 60 1.49 -17.70 -13.88
N GLY A 61 0.25 -17.46 -14.29
CA GLY A 61 -0.90 -18.32 -13.94
C GLY A 61 -1.42 -18.18 -12.51
N MET A 62 -0.67 -17.55 -11.60
CA MET A 62 -1.11 -17.35 -10.21
C MET A 62 -1.95 -16.08 -10.04
N ARG A 63 -2.92 -16.16 -9.13
CA ARG A 63 -3.79 -15.04 -8.72
C ARG A 63 -3.81 -14.97 -7.21
N VAL A 64 -3.65 -13.77 -6.66
CA VAL A 64 -3.73 -13.53 -5.22
C VAL A 64 -4.89 -12.59 -4.96
N TYR A 65 -5.71 -12.90 -3.97
CA TYR A 65 -6.77 -12.04 -3.47
C TYR A 65 -6.42 -11.64 -2.05
N ILE A 66 -6.39 -10.34 -1.78
CA ILE A 66 -6.01 -9.81 -0.47
C ILE A 66 -6.92 -8.66 -0.07
N ASP A 67 -7.24 -8.63 1.21
CA ASP A 67 -7.86 -7.50 1.86
C ASP A 67 -6.75 -6.65 2.47
N PHE A 68 -6.76 -5.34 2.21
CA PHE A 68 -5.78 -4.43 2.82
C PHE A 68 -6.41 -3.07 3.11
N THR A 69 -5.84 -2.38 4.09
CA THR A 69 -6.18 -1.00 4.40
C THR A 69 -4.90 -0.18 4.48
N PHE A 70 -4.84 0.91 3.72
CA PHE A 70 -3.87 1.97 3.93
C PHE A 70 -4.48 3.01 4.86
N THR A 71 -3.77 3.34 5.93
CA THR A 71 -4.16 4.43 6.83
C THR A 71 -3.04 5.46 6.86
N LEU A 72 -3.33 6.67 6.41
CA LEU A 72 -2.45 7.81 6.59
C LEU A 72 -2.72 8.42 7.97
N LEU A 73 -1.75 8.27 8.85
CA LEU A 73 -1.83 8.78 10.21
C LEU A 73 -1.46 10.26 10.24
N ASN A 74 -2.40 11.09 10.65
CA ASN A 74 -2.15 12.49 10.96
C ASN A 74 -1.49 12.60 12.34
N ARG A 75 -0.44 13.44 12.43
CA ARG A 75 0.35 13.60 13.66
C ARG A 75 -0.25 14.61 14.65
N GLU A 76 -1.15 15.47 14.20
CA GLU A 76 -1.77 16.51 15.01
C GLU A 76 -3.02 15.97 15.71
N HIS A 77 -3.91 15.30 14.96
CA HIS A 77 -5.13 14.74 15.52
C HIS A 77 -5.59 13.48 14.77
N PHE A 78 -5.94 12.41 15.50
CA PHE A 78 -6.31 11.13 14.88
C PHE A 78 -7.63 11.17 14.09
N SER A 79 -8.52 12.13 14.38
CA SER A 79 -9.83 12.24 13.72
C SER A 79 -9.75 12.63 12.24
N ILE A 80 -8.58 13.09 11.80
CA ILE A 80 -8.29 13.47 10.41
C ILE A 80 -7.33 12.46 9.75
N ASN A 81 -7.23 11.25 10.31
CA ASN A 81 -6.61 10.13 9.61
C ASN A 81 -7.45 9.79 8.38
N GLU A 82 -6.78 9.55 7.26
CA GLU A 82 -7.42 9.10 6.04
C GLU A 82 -7.16 7.61 5.87
N ALA A 83 -8.18 6.87 5.45
CA ALA A 83 -8.07 5.43 5.22
C ALA A 83 -8.64 5.04 3.86
N PHE A 84 -7.95 4.13 3.20
CA PHE A 84 -8.39 3.48 1.99
C PHE A 84 -8.36 1.97 2.19
N THR A 85 -9.48 1.31 1.96
CA THR A 85 -9.61 -0.15 2.09
C THR A 85 -9.91 -0.77 0.74
N GLY A 86 -9.13 -1.80 0.39
CA GLY A 86 -9.43 -2.73 -0.69
C GLY A 86 -9.86 -4.08 -0.11
N LYS A 87 -10.99 -4.61 -0.57
CA LYS A 87 -11.47 -5.97 -0.21
C LYS A 87 -11.43 -6.87 -1.43
N GLN A 88 -10.96 -8.10 -1.24
CA GLN A 88 -10.81 -9.13 -2.27
C GLN A 88 -10.08 -8.60 -3.50
N VAL A 89 -9.06 -7.76 -3.28
CA VAL A 89 -8.34 -7.12 -4.37
C VAL A 89 -7.50 -8.16 -5.08
N LYS A 90 -7.71 -8.27 -6.38
CA LYS A 90 -7.05 -9.26 -7.23
C LYS A 90 -5.72 -8.73 -7.73
N PHE A 91 -4.68 -9.54 -7.56
CA PHE A 91 -3.36 -9.37 -8.12
C PHE A 91 -3.05 -10.50 -9.08
N THR A 92 -2.41 -10.16 -10.20
CA THR A 92 -1.95 -11.11 -11.23
C THR A 92 -0.55 -10.75 -11.68
N PHE A 93 0.07 -11.61 -12.48
CA PHE A 93 1.35 -11.32 -13.11
C PHE A 93 1.31 -10.04 -13.95
N ASP A 94 0.26 -9.83 -14.75
CA ASP A 94 0.09 -8.63 -15.58
C ASP A 94 -0.35 -7.39 -14.80
N SER A 95 -0.87 -7.57 -13.58
CA SER A 95 -1.37 -6.50 -12.74
C SER A 95 -0.92 -6.69 -11.28
N PRO A 96 0.38 -6.51 -11.00
CA PRO A 96 0.95 -6.76 -9.69
C PRO A 96 0.81 -5.56 -8.74
N ALA A 97 0.30 -4.42 -9.20
CA ALA A 97 0.14 -3.22 -8.40
C ALA A 97 -1.33 -2.79 -8.35
N GLN A 98 -1.88 -2.63 -7.13
CA GLN A 98 -3.26 -2.19 -6.89
C GLN A 98 -3.28 -1.16 -5.79
N GLY A 99 -4.15 -0.17 -5.89
CA GLY A 99 -4.19 0.91 -4.90
C GLY A 99 -5.11 2.04 -5.28
N ASN A 100 -4.93 3.16 -4.60
CA ASN A 100 -5.71 4.36 -4.82
C ASN A 100 -4.85 5.42 -5.52
N ARG A 101 -5.34 5.89 -6.67
CA ARG A 101 -4.73 7.00 -7.45
C ARG A 101 -4.87 8.35 -6.75
N ARG A 102 -5.79 8.50 -5.79
CA ARG A 102 -6.07 9.73 -5.06
C ARG A 102 -6.24 9.46 -3.57
N LEU A 103 -5.13 9.40 -2.84
CA LEU A 103 -5.16 9.39 -1.38
C LEU A 103 -5.33 10.81 -0.84
N ILE A 104 -4.56 11.76 -1.36
CA ILE A 104 -4.59 13.21 -1.07
C ILE A 104 -4.46 13.98 -2.38
#